data_AF-A0A953UDP8-F1
#
_entry.id   AF-A0A953UDP8-F1
#
_cell.length_a   1.000
_cell.length_b   1.000
_cell.length_c   1.000
_cell.angle_alpha   90.00
_cell.angle_beta   90.00
_cell.angle_gamma   90.00
#
_symmetry.space_group_name_H-M   'P 1'
#
loop_
_entity.id
_entity.type
_entity.pdbx_description
1 polymer ?
#
loop_
_entity_poly.entity_id
_entity_poly.type
_entity_poly.pdbx_seq_one_letter_code
_entity_poly.pdbx_strand_id
1 'polypeptide(L)'
;MTSNETWRAVEGLLPPGGRLRLKPLEHKAAGASFVEFARAALEGDVAAGKMGALSVALLESDAVLRALSEPSLSSLEEAAALARAAVRLDERIDARLLTSLTAASVDWPRDVPMARAGRALEMIDLISDCRRLVMPLIKFTKIPDPKIRSKAVKLIARASQNGGWVESVLSDPDPRVRSNLIEGLVRQMGRGAEQLLRRAARDAHHRVSTTSLLALAQFGDEPAREELQKLAADPREMHRRAAEWALGKLAEAAAPSYKSPAIEAAANESAKSNPLD
;
A
#
# COMPACT_ATOMS: atom_id res chain seq x y z
N MET A 1 -14.05 -13.79 -12.93
CA MET A 1 -14.47 -15.07 -12.30
C MET A 1 -15.93 -14.93 -11.92
N THR A 2 -16.73 -15.97 -12.09
CA THR A 2 -18.09 -16.01 -11.54
C THR A 2 -18.04 -16.01 -10.01
N SER A 3 -19.13 -15.63 -9.32
CA SER A 3 -19.18 -15.66 -7.85
C SER A 3 -18.77 -17.04 -7.30
N ASN A 4 -19.36 -18.13 -7.81
CA ASN A 4 -19.01 -19.50 -7.40
C ASN A 4 -17.53 -19.86 -7.66
N GLU A 5 -16.92 -19.36 -8.73
CA GLU A 5 -15.49 -19.58 -8.99
C GLU A 5 -14.61 -18.91 -7.93
N THR A 6 -14.96 -17.71 -7.47
CA THR A 6 -14.18 -17.00 -6.45
C THR A 6 -14.20 -17.71 -5.11
N TRP A 7 -15.36 -18.24 -4.68
CA TRP A 7 -15.50 -19.02 -3.45
C TRP A 7 -14.67 -20.31 -3.51
N ARG A 8 -14.81 -21.08 -4.59
CA ARG A 8 -14.03 -22.32 -4.78
C ARG A 8 -12.53 -22.07 -4.83
N ALA A 9 -12.10 -20.99 -5.49
CA ALA A 9 -10.69 -20.63 -5.56
C ALA A 9 -10.11 -20.29 -4.19
N VAL A 10 -10.84 -19.52 -3.37
CA VAL A 10 -10.44 -19.22 -1.99
C VAL A 10 -10.37 -20.52 -1.18
N GLU A 11 -11.42 -21.35 -1.20
CA GLU A 11 -11.45 -22.62 -0.46
C GLU A 11 -10.29 -23.54 -0.82
N GLY A 12 -9.94 -23.63 -2.11
CA GLY A 12 -8.82 -24.43 -2.60
C GLY A 12 -7.49 -24.06 -1.94
N LEU A 13 -7.30 -22.78 -1.58
CA LEU A 13 -6.08 -22.24 -0.99
C LEU A 13 -6.03 -22.36 0.55
N LEU A 14 -7.14 -22.75 1.18
CA LEU A 14 -7.23 -22.84 2.65
C LEU A 14 -6.83 -24.21 3.20
N PRO A 15 -6.23 -24.25 4.40
CA PRO A 15 -6.08 -25.50 5.14
C PRO A 15 -7.46 -26.06 5.55
N PRO A 16 -7.56 -27.36 5.92
CA PRO A 16 -8.83 -28.00 6.26
C PRO A 16 -9.66 -27.23 7.31
N GLY A 17 -9.02 -26.73 8.37
CA GLY A 17 -9.70 -25.94 9.40
C GLY A 17 -10.25 -24.59 8.91
N GLY A 18 -9.60 -23.96 7.91
CA GLY A 18 -10.11 -22.74 7.28
C GLY A 18 -11.33 -23.03 6.41
N ARG A 19 -11.29 -24.11 5.62
CA ARG A 19 -12.41 -24.56 4.79
C ARG A 19 -13.67 -24.85 5.61
N LEU A 20 -13.53 -25.53 6.75
CA LEU A 20 -14.66 -25.84 7.63
C LEU A 20 -15.34 -24.59 8.19
N ARG A 21 -14.58 -23.52 8.46
CA ARG A 21 -15.13 -22.23 8.89
C ARG A 21 -15.83 -21.48 7.76
N LEU A 22 -15.37 -21.64 6.52
CA LEU A 22 -15.86 -20.89 5.38
C LEU A 22 -17.11 -21.48 4.74
N LYS A 23 -17.23 -22.81 4.66
CA LYS A 23 -18.35 -23.51 4.00
C LYS A 23 -19.75 -23.02 4.41
N PRO A 24 -20.07 -22.79 5.71
CA PRO A 24 -21.40 -22.33 6.10
C PRO A 24 -21.74 -20.91 5.61
N LEU A 25 -20.73 -20.15 5.16
CA LEU A 25 -20.88 -18.75 4.77
C LEU A 25 -21.25 -18.59 3.29
N GLU A 26 -20.90 -19.54 2.42
CA GLU A 26 -21.16 -19.45 0.98
C GLU A 26 -22.65 -19.29 0.69
N HIS A 27 -23.52 -20.03 1.40
CA HIS A 27 -24.97 -19.91 1.28
C HIS A 27 -25.52 -18.51 1.65
N LYS A 28 -24.78 -17.74 2.46
CA LYS A 28 -25.16 -16.37 2.86
C LYS A 28 -24.73 -15.33 1.84
N ALA A 29 -23.90 -15.70 0.86
CA ALA A 29 -23.33 -14.77 -0.10
C ALA A 29 -24.34 -14.25 -1.14
N ALA A 30 -25.49 -14.91 -1.29
CA ALA A 30 -26.57 -14.50 -2.20
C ALA A 30 -26.08 -14.15 -3.63
N GLY A 31 -25.06 -14.85 -4.13
CA GLY A 31 -24.49 -14.63 -5.47
C GLY A 31 -23.36 -13.59 -5.55
N ALA A 32 -22.96 -12.96 -4.44
CA ALA A 32 -21.78 -12.09 -4.39
C ALA A 32 -20.47 -12.89 -4.50
N SER A 33 -19.43 -12.29 -5.09
CA SER A 33 -18.08 -12.87 -5.03
C SER A 33 -17.59 -12.95 -3.58
N PHE A 34 -16.59 -13.79 -3.32
CA PHE A 34 -16.03 -13.90 -1.97
C PHE A 34 -15.54 -12.55 -1.43
N VAL A 35 -14.87 -11.75 -2.27
CA VAL A 35 -14.25 -10.49 -1.87
C VAL A 35 -15.31 -9.43 -1.56
N GLU A 36 -16.35 -9.34 -2.39
CA GLU A 36 -17.49 -8.44 -2.13
C GLU A 36 -18.23 -8.81 -0.86
N PHE A 37 -18.51 -10.11 -0.66
CA PHE A 37 -19.17 -10.62 0.53
C PHE A 37 -18.34 -10.34 1.79
N ALA A 38 -17.05 -10.68 1.76
CA ALA A 38 -16.16 -10.44 2.89
C ALA A 38 -16.07 -8.94 3.21
N ARG A 39 -15.91 -8.09 2.19
CA ARG A 39 -15.85 -6.64 2.38
C ARG A 39 -17.12 -6.10 3.01
N ALA A 40 -18.30 -6.46 2.48
CA ALA A 40 -19.58 -6.00 3.00
C ALA A 40 -19.79 -6.43 4.46
N ALA A 41 -19.40 -7.66 4.82
CA ALA A 41 -19.46 -8.15 6.18
C ALA A 41 -18.57 -7.34 7.13
N LEU A 42 -17.28 -7.16 6.77
CA LEU A 42 -16.33 -6.42 7.60
C LEU A 42 -16.74 -4.94 7.72
N GLU A 43 -17.17 -4.30 6.64
CA GLU A 43 -17.63 -2.90 6.64
C GLU A 43 -18.89 -2.71 7.49
N GLY A 44 -19.83 -3.67 7.46
CA GLY A 44 -21.02 -3.65 8.30
C GLY A 44 -20.70 -3.67 9.80
N ASP A 45 -19.82 -4.57 10.23
CA ASP A 45 -19.39 -4.66 11.62
C ASP A 45 -18.56 -3.46 12.06
N VAL A 46 -17.76 -2.93 11.14
CA VAL A 46 -17.02 -1.69 11.31
C VAL A 46 -17.96 -0.50 11.54
N ALA A 47 -19.06 -0.40 10.80
CA ALA A 47 -20.06 0.65 10.96
C ALA A 47 -20.86 0.47 12.26
N ALA A 48 -21.14 -0.78 12.65
CA ALA A 48 -21.81 -1.12 13.90
C ALA A 48 -20.92 -0.95 15.15
N GLY A 49 -19.60 -0.80 14.97
CA GLY A 49 -18.64 -0.71 16.07
C GLY A 49 -18.49 -2.00 16.88
N LYS A 50 -18.98 -3.13 16.35
CA LYS A 50 -18.96 -4.44 17.02
C LYS A 50 -18.70 -5.54 16.01
N MET A 51 -17.72 -6.39 16.31
CA MET A 51 -17.40 -7.56 15.51
C MET A 51 -18.46 -8.66 15.69
N GLY A 52 -19.10 -9.05 14.59
CA GLY A 52 -20.09 -10.11 14.50
C GLY A 52 -19.48 -11.46 14.13
N ALA A 53 -20.28 -12.53 14.30
CA ALA A 53 -19.83 -13.90 14.06
C ALA A 53 -19.35 -14.16 12.62
N LEU A 54 -19.91 -13.43 11.65
CA LEU A 54 -19.51 -13.55 10.25
C LEU A 54 -18.07 -13.05 10.03
N SER A 55 -17.75 -11.86 10.51
CA SER A 55 -16.40 -11.29 10.42
C SER A 55 -15.38 -12.11 11.20
N VAL A 56 -15.74 -12.63 12.37
CA VAL A 56 -14.89 -13.57 13.12
C VAL A 56 -14.54 -14.79 12.27
N ALA A 57 -15.55 -15.47 11.71
CA ALA A 57 -15.32 -16.66 10.88
C ALA A 57 -14.46 -16.35 9.64
N LEU A 58 -14.71 -15.22 8.97
CA LEU A 58 -13.92 -14.77 7.83
C LEU A 58 -12.46 -14.51 8.21
N LEU A 59 -12.22 -13.75 9.28
CA LEU A 59 -10.89 -13.39 9.74
C LEU A 59 -10.12 -14.60 10.26
N GLU A 60 -10.74 -15.55 10.94
CA GLU A 60 -10.08 -16.75 11.48
C GLU A 60 -9.85 -17.86 10.46
N SER A 61 -10.52 -17.82 9.30
CA SER A 61 -10.40 -18.86 8.27
C SER A 61 -9.15 -18.75 7.39
N ASP A 62 -8.36 -17.67 7.55
CA ASP A 62 -7.31 -17.21 6.63
C ASP A 62 -7.79 -16.84 5.21
N ALA A 63 -9.10 -16.91 4.93
CA ALA A 63 -9.69 -16.56 3.65
C ALA A 63 -9.46 -15.08 3.30
N VAL A 64 -9.58 -14.19 4.30
CA VAL A 64 -9.25 -12.77 4.13
C VAL A 64 -7.77 -12.62 3.77
N LEU A 65 -6.85 -13.31 4.47
CA LEU A 65 -5.41 -13.23 4.14
C LEU A 65 -5.12 -13.69 2.71
N ARG A 66 -5.81 -14.72 2.21
CA ARG A 66 -5.72 -15.15 0.81
C ARG A 66 -6.25 -14.10 -0.14
N ALA A 67 -7.46 -13.57 0.09
CA ALA A 67 -8.03 -12.52 -0.77
C ALA A 67 -7.21 -11.23 -0.80
N LEU A 68 -6.53 -10.90 0.30
CA LEU A 68 -5.63 -9.74 0.37
C LEU A 68 -4.33 -9.95 -0.40
N SER A 69 -3.79 -11.18 -0.44
CA SER A 69 -2.45 -11.45 -0.95
C SER A 69 -2.41 -12.17 -2.29
N GLU A 70 -3.47 -12.86 -2.71
CA GLU A 70 -3.46 -13.67 -3.94
C GLU A 70 -3.98 -12.85 -5.13
N PRO A 71 -3.14 -12.48 -6.12
CA PRO A 71 -3.56 -11.60 -7.20
C PRO A 71 -4.66 -12.16 -8.10
N SER A 72 -4.84 -13.48 -8.15
CA SER A 72 -5.89 -14.12 -8.95
C SER A 72 -7.28 -14.03 -8.33
N LEU A 73 -7.38 -13.71 -7.02
CA LEU A 73 -8.66 -13.64 -6.32
C LEU A 73 -9.32 -12.26 -6.39
N SER A 74 -8.54 -11.20 -6.58
CA SER A 74 -9.03 -9.82 -6.50
C SER A 74 -8.12 -8.84 -7.24
N SER A 75 -8.74 -7.79 -7.77
CA SER A 75 -8.02 -6.60 -8.23
C SER A 75 -7.28 -5.94 -7.05
N LEU A 76 -6.29 -5.09 -7.35
CA LEU A 76 -5.56 -4.36 -6.32
C LEU A 76 -6.50 -3.43 -5.52
N GLU A 77 -7.50 -2.84 -6.17
CA GLU A 77 -8.45 -1.93 -5.55
C GLU A 77 -9.38 -2.65 -4.58
N GLU A 78 -9.92 -3.80 -4.97
CA GLU A 78 -10.76 -4.63 -4.11
C GLU A 78 -9.97 -5.16 -2.91
N ALA A 79 -8.73 -5.63 -3.13
CA ALA A 79 -7.84 -6.06 -2.04
C ALA A 79 -7.56 -4.90 -1.07
N ALA A 80 -7.29 -3.70 -1.59
CA ALA A 80 -7.04 -2.51 -0.78
C ALA A 80 -8.26 -2.09 0.03
N ALA A 81 -9.46 -2.16 -0.55
CA ALA A 81 -10.71 -1.88 0.16
C ALA A 81 -10.96 -2.90 1.28
N LEU A 82 -10.80 -4.19 0.98
CA LEU A 82 -10.91 -5.27 1.97
C LEU A 82 -9.86 -5.11 3.09
N ALA A 83 -8.62 -4.76 2.76
CA ALA A 83 -7.55 -4.57 3.74
C ALA A 83 -7.88 -3.45 4.74
N ARG A 84 -8.42 -2.33 4.23
CA ARG A 84 -8.84 -1.19 5.06
C ARG A 84 -10.00 -1.54 5.99
N ALA A 85 -10.95 -2.35 5.55
CA ALA A 85 -12.02 -2.83 6.42
C ALA A 85 -11.46 -3.80 7.49
N ALA A 86 -10.60 -4.73 7.07
CA ALA A 86 -10.09 -5.78 7.94
C ALA A 86 -9.18 -5.27 9.07
N VAL A 87 -8.29 -4.31 8.79
CA VAL A 87 -7.38 -3.75 9.82
C VAL A 87 -8.11 -3.04 10.95
N ARG A 88 -9.34 -2.57 10.71
CA ARG A 88 -10.19 -1.94 11.74
C ARG A 88 -10.81 -2.93 12.71
N LEU A 89 -10.84 -4.22 12.36
CA LEU A 89 -11.38 -5.30 13.19
C LEU A 89 -10.28 -6.21 13.73
N ASP A 90 -9.19 -6.40 12.99
CA ASP A 90 -8.01 -7.17 13.40
C ASP A 90 -6.75 -6.32 13.21
N GLU A 91 -6.29 -5.69 14.29
CA GLU A 91 -5.08 -4.87 14.31
C GLU A 91 -3.79 -5.67 14.06
N ARG A 92 -3.82 -7.01 14.08
CA ARG A 92 -2.65 -7.87 13.81
C ARG A 92 -2.72 -8.50 12.43
N ILE A 93 -3.68 -8.12 11.59
CA ILE A 93 -3.82 -8.68 10.25
C ILE A 93 -2.57 -8.48 9.39
N ASP A 94 -1.83 -7.38 9.60
CA ASP A 94 -0.58 -7.10 8.92
C ASP A 94 0.52 -8.13 9.25
N ALA A 95 0.68 -8.46 10.53
CA ALA A 95 1.58 -9.49 11.02
C ALA A 95 1.14 -10.87 10.54
N ARG A 96 -0.16 -11.19 10.63
CA ARG A 96 -0.70 -12.46 10.14
C ARG A 96 -0.49 -12.63 8.64
N LEU A 97 -0.68 -11.57 7.86
CA LEU A 97 -0.44 -11.58 6.42
C LEU A 97 1.02 -11.92 6.11
N LEU A 98 1.96 -11.29 6.80
CA LEU A 98 3.39 -11.57 6.64
C LEU A 98 3.77 -12.98 7.10
N THR A 99 3.27 -13.41 8.27
CA THR A 99 3.48 -14.77 8.79
C THR A 99 2.93 -15.82 7.84
N SER A 100 1.79 -15.58 7.18
CA SER A 100 1.18 -16.51 6.24
C SER A 100 2.02 -16.75 4.96
N LEU A 101 3.01 -15.90 4.69
CA LEU A 101 3.98 -16.09 3.60
C LEU A 101 5.18 -16.92 4.06
N THR A 102 5.54 -16.86 5.33
CA THR A 102 6.73 -17.52 5.88
C THR A 102 6.44 -18.86 6.52
N ALA A 103 5.22 -19.07 7.03
CA ALA A 103 4.87 -20.24 7.85
C ALA A 103 4.94 -21.57 7.09
N ALA A 104 4.69 -21.53 5.78
CA ALA A 104 4.73 -22.72 4.91
C ALA A 104 6.05 -22.87 4.14
N SER A 105 7.01 -21.96 4.35
CA SER A 105 8.31 -22.01 3.66
C SER A 105 9.21 -23.07 4.30
N VAL A 106 9.73 -23.97 3.48
CA VAL A 106 10.69 -25.02 3.82
C VAL A 106 12.11 -24.60 3.42
N ASP A 107 12.24 -23.83 2.33
CA ASP A 107 13.53 -23.45 1.74
C ASP A 107 13.59 -21.94 1.44
N TRP A 108 13.53 -21.11 2.49
CA TRP A 108 13.58 -19.67 2.36
C TRP A 108 14.95 -19.17 1.86
N PRO A 109 15.03 -18.22 0.90
CA PRO A 109 13.94 -17.55 0.18
C PRO A 109 13.57 -18.20 -1.17
N ARG A 110 14.02 -19.42 -1.47
CA ARG A 110 13.84 -20.06 -2.79
C ARG A 110 12.39 -20.43 -3.10
N ASP A 111 11.59 -20.74 -2.10
CA ASP A 111 10.20 -21.19 -2.26
C ASP A 111 9.14 -20.09 -1.98
N VAL A 112 9.56 -18.83 -1.90
CA VAL A 112 8.64 -17.74 -1.59
C VAL A 112 7.69 -17.49 -2.77
N PRO A 113 6.36 -17.44 -2.55
CA PRO A 113 5.40 -17.15 -3.61
C PRO A 113 5.48 -15.67 -4.00
N MET A 114 6.30 -15.33 -5.00
CA MET A 114 6.66 -13.94 -5.37
C MET A 114 5.44 -13.04 -5.62
N ALA A 115 4.46 -13.52 -6.39
CA ALA A 115 3.25 -12.73 -6.69
C ALA A 115 2.46 -12.41 -5.41
N ARG A 116 2.33 -13.41 -4.53
CA ARG A 116 1.64 -13.28 -3.25
C ARG A 116 2.40 -12.38 -2.26
N ALA A 117 3.72 -12.51 -2.22
CA ALA A 117 4.58 -11.67 -1.39
C ALA A 117 4.53 -10.21 -1.82
N GLY A 118 4.56 -9.94 -3.14
CA GLY A 118 4.44 -8.58 -3.68
C GLY A 118 3.13 -7.92 -3.26
N ARG A 119 2.01 -8.59 -3.50
CA ARG A 119 0.67 -8.10 -3.13
C ARG A 119 0.53 -7.92 -1.61
N ALA A 120 1.02 -8.87 -0.81
CA ALA A 120 0.98 -8.76 0.65
C ALA A 120 1.76 -7.53 1.17
N LEU A 121 2.95 -7.27 0.65
CA LEU A 121 3.72 -6.10 1.04
C LEU A 121 3.08 -4.79 0.56
N GLU A 122 2.33 -4.78 -0.54
CA GLU A 122 1.49 -3.64 -0.95
C GLU A 122 0.36 -3.40 0.05
N MET A 123 -0.32 -4.45 0.50
CA MET A 123 -1.37 -4.31 1.52
C MET A 123 -0.79 -3.80 2.85
N ILE A 124 0.38 -4.30 3.26
CA ILE A 124 1.09 -3.81 4.47
C ILE A 124 1.52 -2.34 4.31
N ASP A 125 2.02 -1.93 3.14
CA ASP A 125 2.35 -0.52 2.86
C ASP A 125 1.12 0.39 3.07
N LEU A 126 -0.06 -0.11 2.70
CA LEU A 126 -1.33 0.59 2.81
C LEU A 126 -1.87 0.66 4.24
N ILE A 127 -1.85 -0.44 5.00
CA ILE A 127 -2.62 -0.54 6.27
C ILE A 127 -1.78 -0.47 7.55
N SER A 128 -0.46 -0.68 7.47
CA SER A 128 0.39 -0.85 8.66
C SER A 128 1.28 0.37 8.91
N ASP A 129 1.60 0.64 10.18
CA ASP A 129 2.70 1.55 10.56
C ASP A 129 4.08 0.84 10.53
N CYS A 130 4.08 -0.47 10.31
CA CYS A 130 5.22 -1.38 10.27
C CYS A 130 6.11 -1.45 11.52
N ARG A 131 5.77 -0.79 12.64
CA ARG A 131 6.60 -0.78 13.85
C ARG A 131 6.84 -2.18 14.40
N ARG A 132 5.78 -2.98 14.47
CA ARG A 132 5.84 -4.39 14.91
C ARG A 132 6.45 -5.34 13.87
N LEU A 133 6.60 -4.88 12.63
CA LEU A 133 6.99 -5.72 11.49
C LEU A 133 8.47 -5.57 11.12
N VAL A 134 9.22 -4.67 11.75
CA VAL A 134 10.65 -4.44 11.45
C VAL A 134 11.43 -5.76 11.43
N MET A 135 11.36 -6.56 12.49
CA MET A 135 12.11 -7.82 12.58
C MET A 135 11.63 -8.87 11.57
N PRO A 136 10.31 -9.16 11.44
CA PRO A 136 9.80 -10.05 10.38
C PRO A 136 10.18 -9.62 8.95
N LEU A 137 10.19 -8.32 8.65
CA LEU A 137 10.49 -7.79 7.32
C LEU A 137 11.96 -7.95 6.92
N ILE A 138 12.89 -8.10 7.87
CA ILE A 138 14.31 -8.33 7.57
C ILE A 138 14.49 -9.56 6.67
N LYS A 139 13.72 -10.63 6.87
CA LYS A 139 13.77 -11.84 6.02
C LYS A 139 13.51 -11.53 4.54
N PHE A 140 12.60 -10.60 4.27
CA PHE A 140 12.24 -10.18 2.90
C PHE A 140 13.32 -9.32 2.25
N THR A 141 14.19 -8.68 3.04
CA THR A 141 15.35 -7.96 2.48
C THR A 141 16.44 -8.90 1.94
N LYS A 142 16.38 -10.19 2.27
CA LYS A 142 17.30 -11.22 1.77
C LYS A 142 16.82 -11.91 0.49
N ILE A 143 15.62 -11.58 0.02
CA ILE A 143 15.09 -12.11 -1.24
C ILE A 143 15.89 -11.50 -2.41
N PRO A 144 16.39 -12.32 -3.35
CA PRO A 144 17.18 -11.83 -4.49
C PRO A 144 16.40 -10.90 -5.43
N ASP A 145 15.09 -11.12 -5.57
CA ASP A 145 14.23 -10.27 -6.37
C ASP A 145 14.19 -8.82 -5.81
N PRO A 146 14.60 -7.81 -6.60
CA PRO A 146 14.67 -6.44 -6.13
C PRO A 146 13.31 -5.80 -5.91
N LYS A 147 12.21 -6.28 -6.53
CA LYS A 147 10.87 -5.72 -6.29
C LYS A 147 10.41 -6.04 -4.87
N ILE A 148 10.63 -7.26 -4.41
CA ILE A 148 10.30 -7.67 -3.04
C ILE A 148 11.26 -7.02 -2.03
N ARG A 149 12.58 -7.12 -2.27
CA ARG A 149 13.59 -6.57 -1.37
C ARG A 149 13.42 -5.06 -1.17
N SER A 150 13.23 -4.30 -2.25
CA SER A 150 13.05 -2.85 -2.16
C SER A 150 11.77 -2.47 -1.41
N LYS A 151 10.69 -3.23 -1.55
CA LYS A 151 9.45 -2.96 -0.79
C LYS A 151 9.66 -3.23 0.70
N ALA A 152 10.31 -4.34 1.07
CA ALA A 152 10.65 -4.61 2.47
C ALA A 152 11.54 -3.52 3.08
N VAL A 153 12.55 -3.05 2.34
CA VAL A 153 13.41 -1.94 2.73
C VAL A 153 12.60 -0.66 2.99
N LYS A 154 11.68 -0.28 2.09
CA LYS A 154 10.79 0.89 2.30
C LYS A 154 10.03 0.79 3.62
N LEU A 155 9.42 -0.37 3.87
CA LEU A 155 8.58 -0.60 5.05
C LEU A 155 9.40 -0.56 6.34
N ILE A 156 10.61 -1.12 6.34
CA ILE A 156 11.54 -1.04 7.48
C ILE A 156 12.00 0.40 7.70
N ALA A 157 12.42 1.10 6.65
CA ALA A 157 12.87 2.48 6.72
C ALA A 157 11.78 3.42 7.24
N ARG A 158 10.51 3.18 6.90
CA ARG A 158 9.38 3.95 7.42
C ARG A 158 9.19 3.81 8.94
N ALA A 159 9.59 2.68 9.51
CA ALA A 159 9.25 2.30 10.88
C ALA A 159 10.45 2.29 11.85
N SER A 160 11.67 2.08 11.36
CA SER A 160 12.86 1.88 12.18
C SER A 160 13.65 3.18 12.37
N GLN A 161 13.90 3.56 13.63
CA GLN A 161 14.79 4.68 13.95
C GLN A 161 16.28 4.26 14.01
N ASN A 162 16.58 2.97 13.86
CA ASN A 162 17.96 2.50 13.82
C ASN A 162 18.57 2.72 12.43
N GLY A 163 19.56 3.61 12.34
CA GLY A 163 20.24 3.97 11.09
C GLY A 163 21.39 3.06 10.66
N GLY A 164 21.77 2.04 11.46
CA GLY A 164 22.99 1.25 11.24
C GLY A 164 23.07 0.45 9.94
N TRP A 165 21.98 0.38 9.17
CA TRP A 165 21.87 -0.35 7.91
C TRP A 165 21.68 0.58 6.69
N VAL A 166 21.48 1.89 6.91
CA VAL A 166 21.14 2.88 5.86
C VAL A 166 22.25 2.97 4.82
N GLU A 167 23.50 3.14 5.23
CA GLU A 167 24.64 3.26 4.31
C GLU A 167 24.87 2.00 3.47
N SER A 168 24.64 0.81 4.07
CA SER A 168 24.72 -0.45 3.33
C SER A 168 23.66 -0.52 2.23
N VAL A 169 22.44 -0.07 2.50
CA VAL A 169 21.34 -0.11 1.52
C VAL A 169 21.43 1.02 0.50
N LEU A 170 22.00 2.18 0.85
CA LEU A 170 22.39 3.22 -0.13
C LEU A 170 23.47 2.75 -1.11
N SER A 171 24.13 1.63 -0.82
CA SER A 171 25.12 1.01 -1.70
C SER A 171 24.57 -0.25 -2.42
N ASP A 172 23.27 -0.57 -2.30
CA ASP A 172 22.66 -1.69 -3.03
C ASP A 172 22.77 -1.42 -4.55
N PRO A 173 23.18 -2.42 -5.35
CA PRO A 173 23.34 -2.25 -6.79
C PRO A 173 22.01 -1.92 -7.48
N ASP A 174 20.88 -2.37 -6.96
CA ASP A 174 19.58 -2.10 -7.55
C ASP A 174 19.06 -0.71 -7.13
N PRO A 175 18.84 0.21 -8.09
CA PRO A 175 18.39 1.57 -7.80
C PRO A 175 16.98 1.64 -7.21
N ARG A 176 16.14 0.61 -7.37
CA ARG A 176 14.82 0.55 -6.71
C ARG A 176 14.97 0.37 -5.21
N VAL A 177 15.95 -0.41 -4.78
CA VAL A 177 16.24 -0.61 -3.35
C VAL A 177 16.69 0.71 -2.72
N ARG A 178 17.65 1.40 -3.35
CA ARG A 178 18.12 2.73 -2.90
C ARG A 178 17.00 3.77 -2.86
N SER A 179 16.21 3.87 -3.94
CA SER A 179 15.07 4.79 -4.05
C SER A 179 13.99 4.52 -2.99
N ASN A 180 13.66 3.26 -2.74
CA ASN A 180 12.66 2.89 -1.74
C ASN A 180 13.13 3.10 -0.30
N LEU A 181 14.44 2.98 -0.02
CA LEU A 181 15.02 3.40 1.26
C LEU A 181 14.75 4.89 1.50
N ILE A 182 15.04 5.73 0.51
CA ILE A 182 14.81 7.19 0.58
C ILE A 182 13.33 7.48 0.85
N GLU A 183 12.42 6.86 0.10
CA GLU A 183 10.97 7.07 0.29
C GLU A 183 10.53 6.71 1.73
N GLY A 184 11.02 5.59 2.27
CA GLY A 184 10.72 5.20 3.65
C GLY A 184 11.28 6.19 4.68
N LEU A 185 12.55 6.61 4.52
CA LEU A 185 13.22 7.55 5.40
C LEU A 185 12.59 8.96 5.37
N VAL A 186 12.15 9.43 4.21
CA VAL A 186 11.39 10.68 4.04
C VAL A 186 10.10 10.63 4.85
N ARG A 187 9.37 9.51 4.79
CA ARG A 187 8.14 9.34 5.57
C ARG A 187 8.40 9.23 7.08
N GLN A 188 9.54 8.66 7.48
CA GLN A 188 9.92 8.53 8.89
C GLN A 188 10.42 9.85 9.49
N MET A 189 11.28 10.58 8.78
CA MET A 189 12.06 11.70 9.32
C MET A 189 11.61 13.07 8.80
N GLY A 190 10.79 13.12 7.75
CA GLY A 190 10.42 14.36 7.07
C GLY A 190 11.66 15.15 6.65
N ARG A 191 11.68 16.44 7.00
CA ARG A 191 12.81 17.34 6.72
C ARG A 191 14.12 16.92 7.38
N GLY A 192 14.09 16.07 8.41
CA GLY A 192 15.30 15.48 9.00
C GLY A 192 16.13 14.64 8.02
N ALA A 193 15.55 14.22 6.88
CA ALA A 193 16.25 13.50 5.83
C ALA A 193 17.08 14.38 4.88
N GLU A 194 17.05 15.71 5.01
CA GLU A 194 17.58 16.65 4.01
C GLU A 194 19.03 16.35 3.58
N GLN A 195 19.94 16.10 4.51
CA GLN A 195 21.34 15.81 4.18
C GLN A 195 21.48 14.53 3.34
N LEU A 196 20.74 13.47 3.70
CA LEU A 196 20.70 12.23 2.93
C LEU A 196 20.10 12.46 1.55
N LEU A 197 19.05 13.29 1.46
CA LEU A 197 18.44 13.64 0.18
C LEU A 197 19.42 14.40 -0.72
N ARG A 198 20.15 15.40 -0.21
CA ARG A 198 21.15 16.13 -1.01
C ARG A 198 22.25 15.21 -1.56
N ARG A 199 22.63 14.17 -0.82
CA ARG A 199 23.54 13.13 -1.31
C ARG A 199 22.88 12.25 -2.38
N ALA A 200 21.68 11.75 -2.11
CA ALA A 200 20.95 10.87 -3.03
C ALA A 200 20.52 11.56 -4.34
N ALA A 201 20.35 12.88 -4.33
CA ALA A 201 20.08 13.69 -5.52
C ALA A 201 21.23 13.62 -6.54
N ARG A 202 22.44 13.24 -6.10
CA ARG A 202 23.64 13.06 -6.94
C ARG A 202 23.87 11.61 -7.36
N ASP A 203 22.94 10.70 -7.05
CA ASP A 203 23.03 9.30 -7.50
C ASP A 203 23.02 9.24 -9.04
N ALA A 204 23.90 8.42 -9.61
CA ALA A 204 24.04 8.28 -11.06
C ALA A 204 22.76 7.74 -11.73
N HIS A 205 21.90 7.05 -10.99
CA HIS A 205 20.68 6.48 -11.52
C HIS A 205 19.49 7.43 -11.35
N HIS A 206 18.91 7.87 -12.48
CA HIS A 206 17.75 8.79 -12.57
C HIS A 206 16.64 8.55 -11.54
N ARG A 207 16.26 7.29 -11.29
CA ARG A 207 15.22 6.95 -10.30
C ARG A 207 15.57 7.48 -8.90
N VAL A 208 16.80 7.27 -8.46
CA VAL A 208 17.24 7.61 -7.10
C VAL A 208 17.38 9.12 -6.97
N SER A 209 18.06 9.76 -7.92
CA SER A 209 18.23 11.21 -7.95
C SER A 209 16.88 11.93 -8.00
N THR A 210 15.98 11.52 -8.90
CA THR A 210 14.63 12.09 -9.04
C THR A 210 13.77 11.87 -7.78
N THR A 211 13.83 10.68 -7.15
CA THR A 211 13.11 10.44 -5.88
C THR A 211 13.54 11.44 -4.81
N SER A 212 14.86 11.70 -4.76
CA SER A 212 15.42 12.62 -3.79
C SER A 212 15.06 14.08 -4.08
N LEU A 213 15.17 14.50 -5.34
CA LEU A 213 14.80 15.84 -5.79
C LEU A 213 13.31 16.12 -5.57
N LEU A 214 12.44 15.14 -5.83
CA LEU A 214 11.01 15.23 -5.54
C LEU A 214 10.77 15.50 -4.05
N ALA A 215 11.39 14.74 -3.15
CA ALA A 215 11.23 14.93 -1.72
C ALA A 215 11.74 16.31 -1.25
N LEU A 216 12.90 16.75 -1.75
CA LEU A 216 13.42 18.09 -1.47
C LEU A 216 12.47 19.19 -1.94
N ALA A 217 11.96 19.09 -3.17
CA ALA A 217 11.00 20.05 -3.71
C ALA A 217 9.66 20.05 -2.94
N GLN A 218 9.19 18.89 -2.46
CA GLN A 218 8.04 18.79 -1.55
C GLN A 218 8.28 19.48 -0.20
N PHE A 219 9.54 19.59 0.23
CA PHE A 219 9.93 20.34 1.42
C PHE A 219 10.22 21.83 1.15
N GLY A 220 9.94 22.31 -0.07
CA GLY A 220 10.13 23.70 -0.47
C GLY A 220 11.55 24.05 -0.94
N ASP A 221 12.39 23.07 -1.28
CA ASP A 221 13.70 23.32 -1.90
C ASP A 221 13.51 23.70 -3.37
N GLU A 222 13.48 25.00 -3.65
CA GLU A 222 13.37 25.53 -5.01
C GLU A 222 14.51 25.10 -5.95
N PRO A 223 15.79 25.03 -5.52
CA PRO A 223 16.84 24.47 -6.36
C PRO A 223 16.56 23.03 -6.84
N ALA A 224 15.97 22.17 -5.99
CA ALA A 224 15.57 20.84 -6.39
C ALA A 224 14.43 20.83 -7.41
N ARG A 225 13.47 21.76 -7.29
CA ARG A 225 12.40 21.96 -8.29
C ARG A 225 12.97 22.39 -9.64
N GLU A 226 13.88 23.35 -9.65
CA GLU A 226 14.56 23.80 -10.87
C GLU A 226 15.34 22.67 -11.54
N GLU A 227 16.02 21.83 -10.75
CA GLU A 227 16.74 20.68 -11.27
C GLU A 227 15.79 19.65 -11.91
N LEU A 228 14.62 19.39 -11.30
CA LEU A 228 13.59 18.56 -11.94
C LEU A 228 13.11 19.15 -13.27
N GLN A 229 12.93 20.47 -13.36
CA GLN A 229 12.55 21.13 -14.62
C GLN A 229 13.64 20.97 -15.69
N LYS A 230 14.92 21.08 -15.33
CA LYS A 230 16.04 20.81 -16.25
C LYS A 230 16.06 19.36 -16.71
N LEU A 231 15.87 18.41 -15.78
CA LEU A 231 15.85 16.98 -16.10
C LEU A 231 14.67 16.58 -16.99
N ALA A 232 13.55 17.31 -16.95
CA ALA A 232 12.44 17.11 -17.87
C ALA A 232 12.79 17.48 -19.34
N ALA A 233 13.88 18.22 -19.56
CA ALA A 233 14.43 18.49 -20.88
C ALA A 233 15.68 17.64 -21.21
N ASP A 234 16.03 16.65 -20.37
CA ASP A 234 17.23 15.83 -20.56
C ASP A 234 17.11 14.96 -21.84
N PRO A 235 18.20 14.82 -22.64
CA PRO A 235 18.19 13.98 -23.84
C PRO A 235 17.94 12.50 -23.52
N ARG A 236 18.28 12.05 -22.31
CA ARG A 236 18.07 10.67 -21.86
C ARG A 236 16.61 10.47 -21.47
N GLU A 237 15.88 9.67 -22.25
CA GLU A 237 14.45 9.41 -22.07
C GLU A 237 14.07 9.06 -20.62
N MET A 238 14.86 8.20 -19.96
CA MET A 238 14.57 7.75 -18.60
C MET A 238 14.68 8.88 -17.55
N HIS A 239 15.56 9.86 -17.77
CA HIS A 239 15.67 11.04 -16.89
C HIS A 239 14.47 11.95 -17.10
N ARG A 240 14.14 12.24 -18.36
CA ARG A 240 12.97 13.04 -18.74
C ARG A 240 11.67 12.48 -18.15
N ARG A 241 11.39 11.20 -18.37
CA ARG A 241 10.17 10.54 -17.87
C ARG A 241 10.08 10.54 -16.34
N ALA A 242 11.20 10.33 -15.65
CA ALA A 242 11.23 10.37 -14.20
C ALA A 242 10.95 11.78 -13.67
N ALA A 243 11.56 12.80 -14.27
CA ALA A 243 11.35 14.19 -13.91
C ALA A 243 9.93 14.67 -14.19
N GLU A 244 9.36 14.34 -15.36
CA GLU A 244 7.96 14.61 -15.69
C GLU A 244 7.00 13.99 -14.66
N TRP A 245 7.24 12.74 -14.28
CA TRP A 245 6.47 12.08 -13.21
C TRP A 245 6.59 12.83 -11.88
N ALA A 246 7.79 13.25 -11.47
CA ALA A 246 8.01 13.98 -10.23
C ALA A 246 7.34 15.36 -10.24
N LEU A 247 7.44 16.11 -11.35
CA LEU A 247 6.75 17.39 -11.52
C LEU A 247 5.22 17.22 -11.47
N GLY A 248 4.69 16.16 -12.07
CA GLY A 248 3.28 15.79 -11.95
C GLY A 248 2.87 15.56 -10.49
N LYS A 249 3.70 14.87 -9.69
CA LYS A 249 3.45 14.68 -8.25
C LYS A 249 3.50 15.97 -7.44
N LEU A 250 4.39 16.90 -7.78
CA LEU A 250 4.42 18.23 -7.15
C LEU A 250 3.15 19.03 -7.48
N ALA A 251 2.66 18.96 -8.72
CA ALA A 251 1.43 19.62 -9.14
C ALA A 251 0.19 19.03 -8.43
N GLU A 252 0.09 17.70 -8.34
CA GLU A 252 -0.97 17.02 -7.59
C GLU A 252 -1.00 17.45 -6.11
N ALA A 253 0.16 17.61 -5.47
CA ALA A 253 0.26 18.04 -4.07
C ALA A 253 -0.05 19.54 -3.86
N ALA A 254 0.17 20.38 -4.87
CA ALA A 254 -0.11 21.82 -4.82
C ALA A 254 -1.56 22.16 -5.19
N ALA A 255 -2.28 21.25 -5.85
CA ALA A 255 -3.67 21.46 -6.20
C ALA A 255 -4.52 21.59 -4.91
N PRO A 256 -5.32 22.65 -4.75
CA PRO A 256 -6.25 22.75 -3.62
C PRO A 256 -7.21 21.55 -3.69
N SER A 257 -7.42 20.90 -2.53
CA SER A 257 -8.37 19.79 -2.36
C SER A 257 -9.81 20.26 -2.66
N TYR A 258 -10.19 20.35 -3.93
CA TYR A 258 -11.57 20.55 -4.33
C TYR A 258 -12.32 19.21 -4.29
N LYS A 259 -12.70 18.81 -3.07
CA LYS A 259 -13.79 17.87 -2.81
C LYS A 259 -14.57 18.35 -1.58
N SER A 260 -15.55 19.21 -1.83
CA SER A 260 -16.78 19.26 -1.04
C SER A 260 -17.95 19.29 -2.02
N PRO A 261 -18.85 18.29 -2.01
CA PRO A 261 -20.12 18.37 -2.72
C PRO A 261 -21.12 19.07 -1.79
N ALA A 262 -21.32 20.37 -1.98
CA ALA A 262 -22.53 21.13 -1.64
C ALA A 262 -22.17 22.61 -1.61
N ILE A 263 -22.66 23.36 -2.60
CA ILE A 263 -23.46 24.59 -2.46
C ILE A 263 -23.75 25.01 -3.91
N GLU A 264 -24.88 24.53 -4.42
CA GLU A 264 -25.68 25.26 -5.41
C GLU A 264 -27.14 24.89 -5.19
N ALA A 265 -27.61 25.22 -3.98
CA ALA A 265 -29.02 25.20 -3.60
C ALA A 265 -29.24 26.28 -2.53
N ALA A 266 -28.90 27.53 -2.86
CA ALA A 266 -29.27 28.71 -2.08
C ALA A 266 -29.18 29.97 -2.96
N ALA A 267 -29.76 29.92 -4.16
CA ALA A 267 -29.94 31.10 -5.00
C ALA A 267 -31.14 30.95 -5.95
N ASN A 268 -32.25 30.34 -5.49
CA ASN A 268 -33.54 30.53 -6.18
C ASN A 268 -34.77 30.18 -5.33
N GLU A 269 -34.86 30.69 -4.09
CA GLU A 269 -36.15 30.72 -3.35
C GLU A 269 -36.52 32.10 -2.80
N SER A 270 -35.70 33.13 -3.03
CA SER A 270 -36.01 34.52 -2.64
C SER A 270 -36.93 35.27 -3.62
N ALA A 271 -37.51 34.59 -4.62
CA ALA A 271 -38.41 35.20 -5.61
C ALA A 271 -39.88 34.77 -5.50
N LYS A 272 -40.29 34.13 -4.39
CA LYS A 272 -41.70 33.79 -4.11
C LYS A 272 -42.07 34.05 -2.66
N SER A 273 -41.98 35.31 -2.23
CA SER A 273 -42.77 35.82 -1.10
C SER A 273 -42.75 37.35 -1.09
N ASN A 274 -43.57 37.96 -1.93
CA ASN A 274 -44.21 39.22 -1.58
C ASN A 274 -45.58 39.33 -2.26
N PRO A 275 -46.68 39.02 -1.56
CA PRO A 275 -47.95 39.70 -1.77
C PRO A 275 -48.19 40.62 -0.58
N LEU A 276 -48.25 41.93 -0.83
CA LEU A 276 -49.04 42.95 -0.11
C LEU A 276 -48.67 44.34 -0.65
N ASP A 277 -49.37 44.72 -1.72
CA ASP A 277 -49.97 46.02 -2.06
C ASP A 277 -50.10 46.17 -3.59
#